data_AF-A0A8C4WGX9-F1
#
_entry.id   AF-A0A8C4WGX9-F1
#
_cell.length_a   1.000
_cell.length_b   1.000
_cell.length_c   1.000
_cell.angle_alpha   90.00
_cell.angle_beta   90.00
_cell.angle_gamma   90.00
#
_symmetry.space_group_name_H-M   'P 1'
#
loop_
_entity.id
_entity.type
_entity.pdbx_description
1 polymer ?
#
loop_
_entity_poly.entity_id
_entity_poly.type
_entity_poly.pdbx_seq_one_letter_code
_entity_poly.pdbx_strand_id
1 'polypeptide(L)'
;MFDHPIILDSVCLAYAQTGCDPIRMTEAFVIFRFPVMQCGITVQVIGDKLIYENQLISGTDVQTRPDGSITRDSTFILHACCIYNASGFLPVQAGPLWLGLRIATDRIYRSYLTERDYPVVKVLRDPIYVEVHILQRTDPNMVLSLHYCWATPSANPLEQPQWPILVDGCPFLGDNYRTQLVPIGSELPFPTHHQRFVLSTFAFVDSASQIALDGEIRMA
;
A
#
# COMPACT_ATOMS: atom_id res chain seq x y z
N MET A 1 8.61 -28.91 39.69
CA MET A 1 8.63 -28.81 38.22
C MET A 1 9.04 -27.38 37.94
N PHE A 2 10.29 -27.15 37.53
CA PHE A 2 10.85 -25.81 37.39
C PHE A 2 10.27 -25.19 36.11
N ASP A 3 9.20 -24.42 36.25
CA ASP A 3 8.76 -23.49 35.22
C ASP A 3 9.87 -22.46 35.06
N HIS A 4 10.56 -22.50 33.92
CA HIS A 4 11.50 -21.45 33.55
C HIS A 4 10.64 -20.35 32.92
N PRO A 5 10.40 -19.22 33.62
CA PRO A 5 9.48 -18.20 33.12
C PRO A 5 10.10 -17.54 31.89
N ILE A 6 9.38 -17.59 30.77
CA ILE A 6 9.71 -16.76 29.60
C ILE A 6 9.51 -15.31 30.02
N ILE A 7 10.55 -14.49 29.88
CA ILE A 7 10.47 -13.06 30.17
C ILE A 7 9.77 -12.41 28.98
N LEU A 8 8.44 -12.28 29.07
CA LEU A 8 7.61 -11.75 27.97
C LEU A 8 8.07 -10.35 27.51
N ASP A 9 8.58 -9.54 28.43
CA ASP A 9 9.12 -8.20 28.18
C ASP A 9 10.37 -8.19 27.28
N SER A 10 11.09 -9.31 27.20
CA SER A 10 12.31 -9.45 26.40
C SER A 10 12.09 -10.22 25.10
N VAL A 11 10.85 -10.57 24.77
CA VAL A 11 10.52 -11.29 23.54
C VAL A 11 10.58 -10.33 22.35
N CYS A 12 11.39 -10.68 21.35
CA CYS A 12 11.53 -9.92 20.11
C CYS A 12 11.70 -10.85 18.90
N LEU A 13 11.61 -10.29 17.70
CA LEU A 13 11.86 -11.02 16.46
C LEU A 13 13.37 -11.05 16.17
N ALA A 14 13.93 -12.24 15.95
CA ALA A 14 15.37 -12.47 15.87
C ALA A 14 16.10 -11.64 14.80
N TYR A 15 15.42 -11.34 13.69
CA TYR A 15 15.98 -10.68 12.52
C TYR A 15 15.31 -9.35 12.19
N ALA A 16 14.49 -8.82 13.10
CA ALA A 16 13.77 -7.59 12.84
C ALA A 16 14.66 -6.36 12.96
N GLN A 17 14.40 -5.38 12.10
CA GLN A 17 14.95 -4.04 12.20
C GLN A 17 14.13 -3.19 13.18
N THR A 18 14.54 -1.95 13.42
CA THR A 18 13.80 -1.01 14.26
C THR A 18 12.35 -0.83 13.79
N GLY A 19 11.39 -0.82 14.72
CA GLY A 19 9.96 -0.62 14.44
C GLY A 19 9.11 -1.89 14.34
N CYS A 20 9.62 -3.04 14.75
CA CYS A 20 8.88 -4.31 14.79
C CYS A 20 8.53 -4.73 16.23
N ASP A 21 8.12 -3.75 17.02
CA ASP A 21 7.73 -3.92 18.41
C ASP A 21 6.36 -4.61 18.53
N PRO A 22 6.09 -5.30 19.65
CA PRO A 22 4.78 -5.91 19.87
C PRO A 22 3.68 -4.85 19.92
N ILE A 23 2.53 -5.15 19.30
CA ILE A 23 1.37 -4.26 19.31
C ILE A 23 0.61 -4.30 20.64
N ARG A 24 0.79 -5.39 21.39
CA ARG A 24 0.16 -5.59 22.70
C ARG A 24 0.98 -6.55 23.52
N MET A 25 1.15 -6.21 24.79
CA MET A 25 1.81 -7.05 25.78
C MET A 25 1.00 -7.06 27.07
N THR A 26 0.93 -8.21 27.73
CA THR A 26 0.30 -8.44 29.03
C THR A 26 1.14 -9.44 29.82
N GLU A 27 0.82 -9.64 31.09
CA GLU A 27 1.50 -10.63 31.95
C GLU A 27 1.38 -12.08 31.45
N ALA A 28 0.45 -12.38 30.53
CA ALA A 28 0.19 -13.72 30.02
C ALA A 28 0.57 -13.92 28.55
N PHE A 29 0.60 -12.86 27.74
CA PHE A 29 0.85 -12.98 26.30
C PHE A 29 1.41 -11.70 25.68
N VAL A 30 2.13 -11.88 24.58
CA VAL A 30 2.62 -10.84 23.68
C VAL A 30 2.07 -11.07 22.27
N ILE A 31 1.65 -10.01 21.59
CA ILE A 31 1.10 -10.05 20.23
C ILE A 31 1.96 -9.20 19.31
N PHE A 32 2.42 -9.82 18.24
CA PHE A 32 3.06 -9.14 17.12
C PHE A 32 2.11 -9.06 15.94
N ARG A 33 2.12 -7.91 15.26
CA ARG A 33 1.41 -7.72 13.99
C ARG A 33 2.31 -6.90 13.08
N PHE A 34 2.75 -7.52 12.00
CA PHE A 34 3.65 -6.93 11.03
C PHE A 34 3.30 -7.40 9.61
N PRO A 35 3.66 -6.63 8.57
CA PRO A 35 3.50 -7.06 7.19
C PRO A 35 4.34 -8.30 6.86
N VAL A 36 3.82 -9.15 5.96
CA VAL A 36 4.36 -10.49 5.64
C VAL A 36 5.76 -10.46 4.99
N MET A 37 6.23 -9.30 4.53
CA MET A 37 7.54 -9.10 3.89
C MET A 37 8.48 -8.20 4.72
N GLN A 38 8.13 -7.90 5.96
CA GLN A 38 8.90 -6.99 6.83
C GLN A 38 9.39 -7.73 8.08
N CYS A 39 10.08 -7.02 8.98
CA CYS A 39 10.48 -7.55 10.29
C CYS A 39 11.35 -8.82 10.25
N GLY A 40 12.19 -8.95 9.23
CA GLY A 40 13.15 -10.05 9.11
C GLY A 40 12.56 -11.39 8.69
N ILE A 41 11.32 -11.41 8.17
CA ILE A 41 10.70 -12.62 7.64
C ILE A 41 11.49 -13.10 6.41
N THR A 42 11.83 -14.38 6.39
CA THR A 42 12.37 -15.05 5.22
C THR A 42 11.26 -15.72 4.43
N VAL A 43 11.38 -15.70 3.10
CA VAL A 43 10.41 -16.33 2.21
C VAL A 43 11.10 -17.41 1.41
N GLN A 44 10.56 -18.62 1.47
CA GLN A 44 11.00 -19.75 0.66
C GLN A 44 9.87 -20.22 -0.24
N VAL A 45 10.22 -20.63 -1.46
CA VAL A 45 9.27 -21.19 -2.42
C VAL A 45 9.61 -22.65 -2.62
N ILE A 46 8.70 -23.55 -2.22
CA ILE A 46 8.87 -25.00 -2.40
C ILE A 46 7.66 -25.52 -3.17
N GLY A 47 7.86 -25.88 -4.44
CA GLY A 47 6.78 -26.32 -5.32
C GLY A 47 5.73 -25.21 -5.53
N ASP A 48 4.48 -25.50 -5.15
CA ASP A 48 3.34 -24.58 -5.19
C ASP A 48 3.06 -23.91 -3.83
N LYS A 49 4.03 -23.89 -2.91
CA LYS A 49 3.88 -23.34 -1.56
C LYS A 49 4.87 -22.22 -1.28
N LEU A 50 4.36 -21.15 -0.68
CA LEU A 50 5.13 -20.07 -0.09
C LEU A 50 5.24 -20.31 1.41
N ILE A 51 6.46 -20.36 1.90
CA ILE A 51 6.77 -20.62 3.30
C ILE A 51 7.41 -19.36 3.85
N TYR A 52 6.69 -18.69 4.75
CA TYR A 52 7.17 -17.52 5.47
C TYR A 52 7.66 -17.95 6.84
N GLU A 53 8.90 -17.60 7.17
CA GLU A 53 9.53 -18.02 8.41
C GLU A 53 10.04 -16.81 9.20
N ASN A 54 9.88 -16.87 10.52
CA ASN A 54 10.54 -15.98 11.45
C ASN A 54 10.79 -16.70 12.77
N GLN A 55 11.66 -16.15 13.61
CA GLN A 55 11.94 -16.65 14.94
C GLN A 55 11.62 -15.58 15.97
N LEU A 56 10.83 -15.93 16.98
CA LEU A 56 10.72 -15.12 18.19
C LEU A 56 11.75 -15.64 19.19
N ILE A 57 12.57 -14.73 19.71
CA ILE A 57 13.57 -15.03 20.72
C ILE A 57 13.25 -14.28 21.99
N SER A 58 13.45 -14.93 23.13
CA SER A 58 13.41 -14.27 24.44
C SER A 58 14.83 -13.96 24.89
N GLY A 59 15.05 -12.75 25.40
CA GLY A 59 16.28 -12.40 26.09
C GLY A 59 16.44 -13.20 27.40
N THR A 60 17.69 -13.42 27.79
CA THR A 60 18.10 -14.09 29.03
C THR A 60 18.47 -13.05 30.10
N ASP A 61 18.08 -13.25 31.36
CA ASP A 61 18.57 -12.43 32.47
C ASP A 61 20.03 -12.75 32.79
N VAL A 62 20.87 -11.72 32.81
CA VAL A 62 22.31 -11.84 33.05
C VAL A 62 22.67 -11.01 34.29
N GLN A 63 22.95 -11.70 35.39
CA GLN A 63 23.40 -11.05 36.62
C GLN A 63 24.89 -10.76 36.54
N THR A 64 25.26 -9.48 36.63
CA THR A 64 26.64 -9.01 36.51
C THR A 64 27.16 -8.47 37.84
N ARG A 65 28.33 -8.95 38.27
CA ARG A 65 29.07 -8.51 39.48
C ARG A 65 30.51 -8.15 39.06
N PRO A 66 31.29 -7.38 39.86
CA PRO A 66 32.67 -7.01 39.48
C PRO A 66 33.58 -8.18 39.11
N ASP A 67 33.30 -9.37 39.63
CA ASP A 67 34.09 -10.60 39.41
C ASP A 67 33.55 -11.47 38.25
N GLY A 68 32.47 -11.06 37.58
CA GLY A 68 31.91 -11.76 36.40
C GLY A 68 30.39 -11.71 36.27
N SER A 69 29.91 -12.23 35.14
CA SER A 69 28.49 -12.32 34.79
C SER A 69 28.03 -13.77 34.73
N ILE A 70 26.84 -14.06 35.24
CA ILE A 70 26.20 -15.39 35.17
C ILE A 70 24.75 -15.27 34.68
N THR A 71 24.30 -16.25 33.92
CA THR A 71 22.88 -16.44 33.59
C THR A 71 22.46 -17.84 34.00
N ARG A 72 21.20 -17.99 34.43
CA ARG A 72 20.57 -19.28 34.70
C ARG A 72 19.41 -19.55 33.74
N ASP A 73 19.17 -18.62 32.82
CA ASP A 73 18.07 -18.68 31.88
C ASP A 73 18.49 -19.46 30.63
N SER A 74 17.53 -20.16 30.04
CA SER A 74 17.72 -20.80 28.74
C SER A 74 17.18 -19.91 27.64
N THR A 75 17.86 -19.87 26.50
CA THR A 75 17.37 -19.16 25.32
C THR A 75 16.09 -19.83 24.82
N PHE A 76 14.99 -19.08 24.81
CA PHE A 76 13.75 -19.51 24.19
C PHE A 76 13.72 -19.04 22.74
N ILE A 77 13.49 -19.98 21.81
CA ILE A 77 13.36 -19.71 20.37
C ILE A 77 12.08 -20.38 19.88
N LEU A 78 11.13 -19.58 19.40
CA LEU A 78 9.91 -20.05 18.77
C LEU A 78 10.01 -19.82 17.26
N HIS A 79 9.98 -20.91 16.49
CA HIS A 79 9.93 -20.86 15.04
C HIS A 79 8.48 -20.65 14.59
N ALA A 80 8.20 -19.50 13.99
CA ALA A 80 6.92 -19.19 13.38
C ALA A 80 7.00 -19.48 11.87
N CYS A 81 6.16 -20.40 11.40
CA CYS A 81 6.09 -20.78 9.99
C CYS A 81 4.66 -20.65 9.49
N CYS A 82 4.47 -19.87 8.42
CA CYS A 82 3.19 -19.70 7.75
C CYS A 82 3.30 -20.21 6.30
N ILE A 83 2.47 -21.18 5.94
CA ILE A 83 2.50 -21.81 4.62
C ILE A 83 1.25 -21.40 3.84
N TYR A 84 1.46 -20.79 2.68
CA TYR A 84 0.39 -20.41 1.76
C TYR A 84 0.52 -21.18 0.45
N ASN A 85 -0.60 -21.49 -0.19
CA ASN A 85 -0.56 -21.99 -1.57
C ASN A 85 -0.24 -20.81 -2.51
N ALA A 86 0.72 -21.00 -3.40
CA ALA A 86 1.14 -20.03 -4.40
C ALA A 86 0.06 -19.79 -5.47
N SER A 87 -0.99 -20.62 -5.52
CA SER A 87 -2.20 -20.43 -6.31
C SER A 87 -3.05 -19.27 -5.74
N GLY A 88 -2.60 -18.04 -5.98
CA GLY A 88 -3.36 -16.82 -5.67
C GLY A 88 -2.52 -15.64 -5.21
N PHE A 89 -1.30 -15.89 -4.72
CA PHE A 89 -0.34 -14.85 -4.37
C PHE A 89 1.03 -15.35 -4.78
N LEU A 90 1.51 -15.00 -5.96
CA LEU A 90 2.95 -15.00 -6.19
C LEU A 90 3.47 -13.69 -5.59
N PRO A 91 4.56 -13.68 -4.80
CA PRO A 91 5.36 -12.49 -4.68
C PRO A 91 5.84 -12.19 -6.10
N VAL A 92 5.12 -11.32 -6.80
CA VAL A 92 5.63 -10.69 -8.01
C VAL A 92 7.05 -10.29 -7.65
N GLN A 93 8.03 -10.76 -8.42
CA GLN A 93 9.40 -10.25 -8.34
C GLN A 93 9.28 -8.72 -8.31
N ALA A 94 9.42 -8.15 -7.11
CA ALA A 94 9.05 -6.78 -6.82
C ALA A 94 10.17 -5.87 -7.33
N GLY A 95 10.36 -5.88 -8.64
CA GLY A 95 10.79 -4.68 -9.34
C GLY A 95 9.65 -3.66 -9.29
N PRO A 96 9.95 -2.36 -9.20
CA PRO A 96 8.94 -1.32 -9.11
C PRO A 96 7.87 -1.49 -10.19
N LEU A 97 6.60 -1.48 -9.77
CA LEU A 97 5.48 -1.40 -10.69
C LEU A 97 5.33 0.05 -11.11
N TRP A 98 5.64 0.33 -12.37
CA TRP A 98 5.48 1.66 -12.94
C TRP A 98 4.03 1.82 -13.41
N LEU A 99 3.38 2.88 -12.97
CA LEU A 99 2.04 3.26 -13.41
C LEU A 99 2.12 4.55 -14.21
N GLY A 100 1.37 4.64 -15.30
CA GLY A 100 1.19 5.84 -16.08
C GLY A 100 -0.23 6.36 -15.91
N LEU A 101 -0.38 7.65 -15.58
CA LEU A 101 -1.65 8.37 -15.67
C LEU A 101 -1.64 9.25 -16.91
N ARG A 102 -2.67 9.15 -17.74
CA ARG A 102 -2.85 9.97 -18.93
C ARG A 102 -4.28 10.46 -19.04
N ILE A 103 -4.43 11.68 -19.57
CA ILE A 103 -5.73 12.32 -19.79
C ILE A 103 -6.05 12.23 -21.28
N ALA A 104 -7.16 11.60 -21.61
CA ALA A 104 -7.66 11.53 -22.98
C ALA A 104 -8.31 12.86 -23.38
N THR A 105 -8.14 13.24 -24.64
CA THR A 105 -8.76 14.43 -25.25
C THR A 105 -10.21 14.19 -25.64
N ASP A 106 -10.62 12.92 -25.71
CA ASP A 106 -11.92 12.47 -26.19
C ASP A 106 -12.51 11.37 -25.30
N ARG A 107 -13.84 11.20 -25.38
CA ARG A 107 -14.60 10.23 -24.57
C ARG A 107 -14.36 8.75 -24.93
N ILE A 108 -13.70 8.50 -26.06
CA ILE A 108 -13.43 7.14 -26.57
C ILE A 108 -11.97 6.72 -26.36
N TYR A 109 -11.18 7.57 -25.69
CA TYR A 109 -9.79 7.30 -25.33
C TYR A 109 -8.91 6.96 -26.56
N ARG A 110 -9.09 7.69 -27.66
CA ARG A 110 -8.28 7.51 -28.88
C ARG A 110 -7.02 8.35 -28.88
N SER A 111 -7.08 9.54 -28.30
CA SER A 111 -5.95 10.46 -28.21
C SER A 111 -5.79 11.00 -26.80
N TYR A 112 -4.55 11.34 -26.45
CA TYR A 112 -4.15 11.72 -25.10
C TYR A 112 -3.34 13.01 -25.13
N LEU A 113 -3.45 13.78 -24.04
CA LEU A 113 -2.65 14.98 -23.81
C LEU A 113 -1.17 14.59 -23.64
N THR A 114 -0.30 15.46 -24.16
CA THR A 114 1.15 15.36 -24.10
C THR A 114 1.71 16.36 -23.09
N GLU A 115 3.01 16.26 -22.77
CA GLU A 115 3.66 17.18 -21.81
C GLU A 115 3.51 18.66 -22.16
N ARG A 116 3.37 18.99 -23.46
CA ARG A 116 3.19 20.37 -23.93
C ARG A 116 1.80 20.94 -23.67
N ASP A 117 0.83 20.07 -23.40
CA ASP A 117 -0.56 20.45 -23.17
C ASP A 117 -0.84 20.78 -21.69
N TYR A 118 0.15 20.61 -20.81
CA TYR A 118 0.06 20.96 -19.40
C TYR A 118 0.54 22.40 -19.14
N PRO A 119 -0.09 23.11 -18.18
CA PRO A 119 -1.21 22.69 -17.34
C PRO A 119 -2.55 22.64 -18.08
N VAL A 120 -3.38 21.65 -17.74
CA VAL A 120 -4.69 21.46 -18.36
C VAL A 120 -5.70 22.43 -17.73
N VAL A 121 -6.20 23.36 -18.53
CA VAL A 121 -7.23 24.32 -18.10
C VAL A 121 -8.61 23.81 -18.54
N LYS A 122 -9.53 23.70 -17.58
CA LYS A 122 -10.91 23.23 -17.79
C LYS A 122 -11.90 24.12 -17.05
N VAL A 123 -13.12 24.20 -17.57
CA VAL A 123 -14.23 24.84 -16.87
C VAL A 123 -14.77 23.88 -15.81
N LEU A 124 -15.29 24.41 -14.70
CA LEU A 124 -15.92 23.58 -13.68
C LEU A 124 -17.02 22.70 -14.30
N ARG A 125 -17.07 21.45 -13.84
CA ARG A 125 -17.95 20.36 -14.31
C ARG A 125 -17.62 19.78 -15.68
N ASP A 126 -16.71 20.37 -16.45
CA ASP A 126 -16.26 19.75 -17.70
C ASP A 126 -15.66 18.37 -17.40
N PRO A 127 -15.92 17.37 -18.26
CA PRO A 127 -15.40 16.02 -18.06
C PRO A 127 -13.89 15.97 -18.33
N ILE A 128 -13.19 15.26 -17.46
CA ILE A 128 -11.79 14.84 -17.63
C ILE A 128 -11.79 13.32 -17.78
N TYR A 129 -11.33 12.84 -18.93
CA TYR A 129 -11.24 11.42 -19.26
C TYR A 129 -9.89 10.88 -18.83
N VAL A 130 -9.83 10.22 -17.68
CA VAL A 130 -8.57 9.72 -17.10
C VAL A 130 -8.41 8.24 -17.41
N GLU A 131 -7.19 7.85 -17.77
CA GLU A 131 -6.78 6.46 -17.84
C GLU A 131 -5.48 6.27 -17.04
N VAL A 132 -5.50 5.26 -16.18
CA VAL A 132 -4.31 4.75 -15.51
C VAL A 132 -3.96 3.41 -16.11
N HIS A 133 -2.67 3.15 -16.33
CA HIS A 133 -2.22 1.88 -16.87
C HIS A 133 -0.89 1.43 -16.30
N ILE A 134 -0.68 0.12 -16.34
CA ILE A 134 0.61 -0.48 -16.00
C ILE A 134 1.61 -0.20 -17.14
N LEU A 135 2.84 0.12 -16.77
CA LEU A 135 3.95 0.33 -17.69
C LEU A 135 4.88 -0.88 -17.69
N GLN A 136 5.41 -1.23 -18.87
CA GLN A 136 6.50 -2.19 -19.05
C GLN A 136 6.23 -3.60 -18.46
N ARG A 137 4.96 -4.03 -18.42
CA ARG A 137 4.56 -5.39 -18.05
C ARG A 137 3.72 -6.02 -19.15
N THR A 138 3.84 -7.32 -19.31
CA THR A 138 3.18 -8.12 -20.36
C THR A 138 2.52 -9.38 -19.81
N ASP A 139 2.38 -9.49 -18.48
CA ASP A 139 1.72 -10.64 -17.85
C ASP A 139 0.18 -10.51 -17.97
N PRO A 140 -0.50 -11.40 -18.71
CA PRO A 140 -1.95 -11.32 -18.89
C PRO A 140 -2.76 -11.61 -17.62
N ASN A 141 -2.16 -12.24 -16.61
CA ASN A 141 -2.84 -12.50 -15.33
C ASN A 141 -2.80 -11.30 -14.39
N MET A 142 -2.03 -10.27 -14.74
CA MET A 142 -1.95 -9.06 -13.94
C MET A 142 -3.19 -8.19 -14.16
N VAL A 143 -3.70 -7.64 -13.05
CA VAL A 143 -4.88 -6.79 -13.03
C VAL A 143 -4.54 -5.49 -12.30
N LEU A 144 -4.82 -4.35 -12.93
CA LEU A 144 -4.76 -3.04 -12.31
C LEU A 144 -6.04 -2.80 -11.51
N SER A 145 -5.91 -2.51 -10.22
CA SER A 145 -7.02 -2.14 -9.34
C SER A 145 -6.66 -0.89 -8.55
N LEU A 146 -7.29 0.24 -8.88
CA LEU A 146 -7.18 1.48 -8.12
C LEU A 146 -8.13 1.43 -6.94
N HIS A 147 -7.60 1.44 -5.71
CA HIS A 147 -8.42 1.41 -4.50
C HIS A 147 -8.75 2.80 -3.96
N TYR A 148 -7.74 3.62 -3.73
CA TYR A 148 -7.88 4.95 -3.16
C TYR A 148 -7.26 5.95 -4.11
N CYS A 149 -8.08 6.86 -4.62
CA CYS A 149 -7.63 7.97 -5.45
C CYS A 149 -8.20 9.25 -4.87
N TRP A 150 -7.38 10.30 -4.82
CA TRP A 150 -7.81 11.60 -4.32
C TRP A 150 -7.11 12.73 -5.07
N ALA A 151 -7.58 13.94 -4.85
CA ALA A 151 -6.93 15.14 -5.34
C ALA A 151 -6.47 16.04 -4.19
N THR A 152 -5.42 16.83 -4.44
CA THR A 152 -4.87 17.84 -3.54
C THR A 152 -4.70 19.17 -4.28
N PRO A 153 -4.71 20.31 -3.56
CA PRO A 153 -4.48 21.64 -4.15
C PRO A 153 -3.00 21.92 -4.47
N SER A 154 -2.10 20.95 -4.24
CA SER A 154 -0.67 21.09 -4.51
C SER A 154 -0.04 19.76 -4.94
N ALA A 155 1.25 19.79 -5.29
CA ALA A 155 2.05 18.60 -5.59
C ALA A 155 2.28 17.65 -4.41
N ASN A 156 1.99 18.07 -3.17
CA ASN A 156 2.10 17.20 -2.01
C ASN A 156 0.81 16.36 -1.85
N PRO A 157 0.86 15.03 -2.04
CA PRO A 157 -0.33 14.19 -1.96
C PRO A 157 -0.90 14.08 -0.53
N LEU A 158 -0.12 14.47 0.49
CA LEU A 158 -0.54 14.45 1.89
C LEU A 158 -1.09 15.80 2.38
N GLU A 159 -1.10 16.82 1.52
CA GLU A 159 -1.65 18.13 1.87
C GLU A 159 -3.17 18.08 2.00
N GLN A 160 -3.69 18.73 3.03
CA GLN A 160 -5.12 18.91 3.22
C GLN A 160 -5.56 20.24 2.61
N PRO A 161 -6.77 20.31 2.01
CA PRO A 161 -7.78 19.25 1.92
C PRO A 161 -7.48 18.19 0.85
N GLN A 162 -7.85 16.93 1.14
CA GLN A 162 -7.91 15.84 0.17
C GLN A 162 -9.35 15.61 -0.30
N TRP A 163 -9.58 15.63 -1.62
CA TRP A 163 -10.90 15.29 -2.18
C TRP A 163 -10.94 13.84 -2.68
N PRO A 164 -11.72 12.93 -2.08
CA PRO A 164 -11.77 11.53 -2.52
C PRO A 164 -12.45 11.39 -3.89
N ILE A 165 -11.78 10.70 -4.81
CA ILE A 165 -12.30 10.36 -6.15
C ILE A 165 -12.80 8.91 -6.16
N LEU A 166 -11.97 8.00 -5.63
CA LEU A 166 -12.29 6.58 -5.44
C LEU A 166 -12.00 6.17 -3.98
N VAL A 167 -12.90 5.37 -3.41
CA VAL A 167 -12.75 4.75 -2.08
C VAL A 167 -13.05 3.26 -2.25
N ASP A 168 -12.09 2.42 -1.88
CA ASP A 168 -12.14 0.96 -2.10
C ASP A 168 -12.49 0.58 -3.56
N GLY A 169 -12.00 1.36 -4.52
CA GLY A 169 -12.22 1.18 -5.96
C GLY A 169 -13.59 1.59 -6.47
N CYS A 170 -14.43 2.16 -5.61
CA CYS A 170 -15.75 2.66 -5.97
C CYS A 170 -15.78 4.20 -6.02
N PRO A 171 -16.60 4.82 -6.89
CA PRO A 171 -16.81 6.27 -6.89
C PRO A 171 -17.24 6.79 -5.52
N PHE A 172 -16.61 7.88 -5.07
CA PHE A 172 -16.93 8.47 -3.77
C PHE A 172 -18.39 8.93 -3.70
N LEU A 173 -19.14 8.40 -2.73
CA LEU A 173 -20.58 8.63 -2.61
C LEU A 173 -20.95 10.04 -2.14
N GLY A 174 -20.02 10.74 -1.49
CA GLY A 174 -20.19 12.10 -0.98
C GLY A 174 -20.09 13.19 -2.04
N ASP A 175 -19.72 12.85 -3.28
CA ASP A 175 -19.72 13.78 -4.41
C ASP A 175 -21.07 13.78 -5.13
N ASN A 176 -21.56 14.97 -5.48
CA ASN A 176 -22.75 15.17 -6.30
C ASN A 176 -22.48 14.89 -7.79
N TYR A 177 -21.23 15.10 -8.25
CA TYR A 177 -20.79 14.85 -9.62
C TYR A 177 -19.87 13.64 -9.66
N ARG A 178 -20.42 12.49 -9.25
CA ARG A 178 -19.68 11.25 -9.03
C ARG A 178 -18.84 10.84 -10.24
N THR A 179 -17.63 10.40 -9.93
CA THR A 179 -16.74 9.70 -10.86
C THR A 179 -17.47 8.55 -11.55
N GLN A 180 -17.27 8.42 -12.86
CA GLN A 180 -17.85 7.32 -13.65
C GLN A 180 -16.75 6.38 -14.08
N LEU A 181 -16.80 5.12 -13.65
CA LEU A 181 -15.89 4.08 -14.15
C LEU A 181 -16.28 3.73 -15.60
N VAL A 182 -15.29 3.68 -16.49
CA VAL A 182 -15.49 3.37 -17.91
C VAL A 182 -14.97 1.96 -18.20
N PRO A 183 -15.80 1.06 -18.75
CA PRO A 183 -15.35 -0.28 -19.09
C PRO A 183 -14.30 -0.22 -20.21
N ILE A 184 -13.33 -1.13 -20.13
CA ILE A 184 -12.28 -1.26 -21.15
C ILE A 184 -12.70 -2.29 -22.19
N GLY A 185 -12.63 -1.90 -23.46
CA GLY A 185 -12.91 -2.78 -24.58
C GLY A 185 -11.81 -3.83 -24.77
N SER A 186 -12.18 -4.98 -25.31
CA SER A 186 -11.28 -6.11 -25.60
C SER A 186 -10.32 -5.87 -26.76
N GLU A 187 -10.34 -4.69 -27.39
CA GLU A 187 -9.49 -4.35 -28.54
C GLU A 187 -8.04 -4.01 -28.13
N LEU A 188 -7.80 -3.75 -26.83
CA LEU A 188 -6.46 -3.44 -26.32
C LEU A 188 -5.69 -4.71 -25.92
N PRO A 189 -4.37 -4.78 -26.20
CA PRO A 189 -3.53 -5.80 -25.60
C PRO A 189 -3.51 -5.60 -24.07
N PHE A 190 -3.75 -6.67 -23.31
CA PHE A 190 -3.82 -6.66 -21.85
C PHE A 190 -4.86 -5.68 -21.27
N PRO A 191 -6.16 -5.86 -21.55
CA PRO A 191 -7.21 -4.93 -21.11
C PRO A 191 -7.26 -4.77 -19.58
N THR A 192 -6.84 -5.80 -18.83
CA THR A 192 -6.76 -5.80 -17.37
C THR A 192 -5.65 -4.91 -16.82
N HIS A 193 -4.73 -4.40 -17.65
CA HIS A 193 -3.66 -3.48 -17.23
C HIS A 193 -4.08 -2.03 -17.18
N HIS A 194 -5.30 -1.74 -17.59
CA HIS A 194 -5.83 -0.39 -17.72
C HIS A 194 -7.01 -0.21 -16.77
N GLN A 195 -7.23 1.01 -16.31
CA GLN A 195 -8.47 1.43 -15.67
C GLN A 195 -8.82 2.84 -16.13
N ARG A 196 -10.07 3.04 -16.54
CA ARG A 196 -10.57 4.31 -17.06
C ARG A 196 -11.68 4.85 -16.18
N PHE A 197 -11.68 6.16 -15.99
CA PHE A 197 -12.78 6.84 -15.34
C PHE A 197 -12.93 8.26 -15.85
N VAL A 198 -14.11 8.83 -15.63
CA VAL A 198 -14.43 10.22 -15.95
C VAL A 198 -14.65 10.95 -14.64
N LEU A 199 -13.93 12.05 -14.44
CA LEU A 199 -14.17 12.98 -13.35
C LEU A 199 -14.77 14.28 -13.89
N SER A 200 -15.63 14.92 -13.12
CA SER A 200 -16.09 16.28 -13.39
C SER A 200 -15.13 17.27 -12.76
N THR A 201 -14.63 18.22 -13.55
CA THR A 201 -13.68 19.24 -13.07
C THR A 201 -14.25 19.99 -11.86
N PHE A 202 -13.43 20.18 -10.84
CA PHE A 202 -13.77 20.92 -9.63
C PHE A 202 -12.63 21.86 -9.23
N ALA A 203 -12.88 22.70 -8.23
CA ALA A 203 -11.86 23.54 -7.61
C ALA A 203 -11.95 23.39 -6.09
N PHE A 204 -10.80 23.43 -5.42
CA PHE A 204 -10.78 23.56 -3.97
C PHE A 204 -11.18 24.97 -3.57
N VAL A 205 -11.80 25.11 -2.40
CA VAL A 205 -12.16 26.40 -1.82
C VAL A 205 -11.48 26.56 -0.48
N ASP A 206 -11.02 27.77 -0.19
CA ASP A 206 -10.52 28.12 1.13
C ASP A 206 -11.66 28.05 2.15
N SER A 207 -11.41 27.37 3.26
CA SER A 207 -12.43 27.13 4.28
C SER A 207 -12.92 28.41 4.96
N ALA A 208 -12.05 29.43 5.10
CA ALA A 208 -12.38 30.67 5.79
C ALA A 208 -13.10 31.68 4.88
N SER A 209 -12.57 31.90 3.68
CA SER A 209 -13.06 32.89 2.72
C SER A 209 -14.10 32.35 1.74
N GLN A 210 -14.22 31.03 1.59
CA GLN A 210 -15.08 30.36 0.59
C GLN A 210 -14.74 30.76 -0.86
N ILE A 211 -13.53 31.25 -1.09
CA ILE A 211 -13.00 31.60 -2.41
C ILE A 211 -12.26 30.39 -2.97
N ALA A 212 -12.35 30.17 -4.28
CA ALA A 212 -11.58 29.12 -4.93
C ALA A 212 -10.08 29.33 -4.71
N LEU A 213 -9.38 28.26 -4.32
CA LEU A 213 -7.93 28.26 -4.24
C LEU A 213 -7.37 28.41 -5.66
N ASP A 214 -6.42 29.32 -5.80
CA ASP A 214 -5.66 29.48 -7.03
C ASP A 214 -4.51 28.45 -7.04
N GLY A 215 -4.33 27.75 -8.16
CA GLY A 215 -3.30 26.72 -8.28
C GLY A 215 -3.72 25.48 -9.06
N GLU A 216 -2.76 24.58 -9.24
CA GLU A 216 -2.94 23.33 -9.97
C GLU A 216 -3.47 22.23 -9.05
N ILE A 217 -4.48 21.50 -9.51
CA ILE A 217 -4.96 20.30 -8.83
C ILE A 217 -4.11 19.11 -9.26
N ARG A 218 -3.69 18.30 -8.29
CA ARG A 218 -2.92 17.07 -8.51
C ARG A 218 -3.73 15.86 -8.04
N MET A 219 -3.73 14.80 -8.84
CA MET A 219 -4.34 13.52 -8.50
C MET A 219 -3.27 12.58 -7.97
N ALA A 220 -3.60 11.85 -6.91
CA ALA A 220 -2.77 10.86 -6.24
C ALA A 220 -3.50 9.51 -6.15
#